data_AF-A0A1Y1VT81-F1
#
_entry.id   AF-A0A1Y1VT81-F1
#
_cell.length_a   1.000
_cell.length_b   1.000
_cell.length_c   1.000
_cell.angle_alpha   90.00
_cell.angle_beta   90.00
_cell.angle_gamma   90.00
#
_symmetry.space_group_name_H-M   'P 1'
#
loop_
_entity.id
_entity.type
_entity.pdbx_description
1 polymer ?
#
loop_
_entity_poly.entity_id
_entity_poly.type
_entity_poly.pdbx_seq_one_letter_code
_entity_poly.pdbx_strand_id
1 'polypeptide(L)'
;MNSIIASSIYSAIPKRFQIKRSMTLLYSLKIHGSSLRTFYSRSIVGSSFQQPQVLLIRDDLDNVFGAFVTEAFHPSNHFYGDGECFLWKVDANQSSTYIFKWSEKNYFCIYSNDDHISLGSGDGHSGLYLDSDLCNGSSAPCDTYNNEVLSSEKEFKIIDVELWGYTDMIERETTRRKTINRESCFYNFR
;
A
#
# COMPACT_ATOMS: atom_id res chain seq x y z
N MET A 1 -12.08 -5.68 4.07
CA MET A 1 -12.15 -5.70 2.58
C MET A 1 -13.23 -6.69 2.10
N ASN A 2 -14.13 -6.26 1.21
CA ASN A 2 -15.17 -7.12 0.60
C ASN A 2 -14.50 -8.19 -0.30
N SER A 3 -15.01 -9.43 -0.30
CA SER A 3 -14.46 -10.55 -1.09
C SER A 3 -14.46 -10.31 -2.59
N ILE A 4 -15.45 -9.58 -3.12
CA ILE A 4 -15.54 -9.24 -4.56
C ILE A 4 -14.40 -8.28 -4.94
N ILE A 5 -14.21 -7.21 -4.18
CA ILE A 5 -13.14 -6.22 -4.39
C ILE A 5 -11.77 -6.90 -4.33
N ALA A 6 -11.55 -7.74 -3.30
CA ALA A 6 -10.32 -8.48 -3.14
C ALA A 6 -10.05 -9.42 -4.34
N SER A 7 -11.07 -10.12 -4.84
CA SER A 7 -10.94 -11.02 -6.00
C SER A 7 -10.61 -10.25 -7.28
N SER A 8 -11.24 -9.09 -7.51
CA SER A 8 -10.98 -8.25 -8.67
C SER A 8 -9.55 -7.72 -8.68
N ILE A 9 -9.06 -7.20 -7.54
CA ILE A 9 -7.68 -6.73 -7.41
C ILE A 9 -6.71 -7.89 -7.58
N TYR A 10 -6.94 -9.02 -6.91
CA TYR A 10 -6.06 -10.20 -7.03
C TYR A 10 -5.93 -10.70 -8.47
N SER A 11 -7.03 -10.65 -9.24
CA SER A 11 -7.03 -11.04 -10.65
C SER A 11 -6.20 -10.08 -11.54
N ALA A 12 -6.05 -8.82 -11.13
CA ALA A 12 -5.25 -7.81 -11.82
C ALA A 12 -3.74 -7.90 -11.48
N ILE A 13 -3.39 -8.44 -10.30
CA ILE A 13 -2.01 -8.63 -9.86
C ILE A 13 -1.26 -9.54 -10.87
N PRO A 14 -0.02 -9.20 -11.27
CA PRO A 14 0.79 -10.06 -12.13
C PRO A 14 0.93 -11.48 -11.61
N LYS A 15 0.84 -12.48 -12.50
CA LYS A 15 0.85 -13.92 -12.12
C LYS A 15 2.04 -14.32 -11.25
N ARG A 16 3.21 -13.69 -11.42
CA ARG A 16 4.39 -13.97 -10.59
C ARG A 16 4.21 -13.60 -9.11
N PHE A 17 3.31 -12.66 -8.83
CA PHE A 17 2.95 -12.24 -7.48
C PHE A 17 1.69 -12.96 -6.94
N GLN A 18 0.96 -13.70 -7.80
CA GLN A 18 -0.18 -14.56 -7.41
C GLN A 18 0.29 -15.90 -6.81
N ILE A 19 1.30 -15.88 -5.94
CA ILE A 19 1.79 -17.07 -5.24
C ILE A 19 0.70 -17.52 -4.25
N LYS A 20 0.56 -18.83 -3.98
CA LYS A 20 -0.38 -19.41 -3.00
C LYS A 20 -0.07 -19.03 -1.54
N ARG A 21 -0.01 -17.74 -1.24
CA ARG A 21 0.13 -17.18 0.10
C ARG A 21 -1.00 -16.19 0.30
N SER A 22 -1.57 -16.15 1.51
CA SER A 22 -2.51 -15.10 1.86
C SER A 22 -1.73 -13.81 2.13
N MET A 23 -2.26 -12.68 1.63
CA MET A 23 -1.83 -11.37 2.10
C MET A 23 -2.26 -11.19 3.56
N THR A 24 -1.45 -10.47 4.32
CA THR A 24 -1.73 -10.14 5.72
C THR A 24 -1.76 -8.63 5.88
N LEU A 25 -2.51 -8.17 6.88
CA LEU A 25 -2.59 -6.75 7.23
C LEU A 25 -1.24 -6.32 7.83
N LEU A 26 -0.51 -5.48 7.10
CA LEU A 26 0.77 -4.92 7.54
C LEU A 26 0.57 -3.67 8.39
N TYR A 27 -0.34 -2.79 7.97
CA TYR A 27 -0.69 -1.54 8.63
C TYR A 27 -2.19 -1.28 8.52
N SER A 28 -2.73 -0.59 9.52
CA SER A 28 -4.09 -0.07 9.56
C SER A 28 -4.07 1.23 10.37
N LEU A 29 -4.64 2.29 9.82
CA LEU A 29 -4.74 3.61 10.47
C LEU A 29 -5.38 3.50 11.86
N LYS A 30 -6.46 2.71 11.97
CA LYS A 30 -7.20 2.48 13.22
C LYS A 30 -6.39 1.77 14.30
N ILE A 31 -5.45 0.90 13.91
CA ILE A 31 -4.68 0.07 14.83
C ILE A 31 -3.34 0.73 15.19
N HIS A 32 -2.69 1.35 14.21
CA HIS A 32 -1.30 1.79 14.31
C HIS A 32 -1.13 3.31 14.40
N GLY A 33 -2.22 4.07 14.27
CA GLY A 33 -2.19 5.54 14.31
C GLY A 33 -1.70 6.15 13.02
N SER A 34 -1.70 7.49 12.95
CA SER A 34 -1.69 8.26 11.70
C SER A 34 -0.31 8.75 11.26
N SER A 35 0.76 8.05 11.64
CA SER A 35 2.13 8.48 11.34
C SER A 35 2.70 7.80 10.11
N LEU A 36 3.14 8.58 9.10
CA LEU A 36 3.87 8.04 7.93
C LEU A 36 5.11 7.24 8.34
N ARG A 37 5.80 7.64 9.40
CA ARG A 37 6.93 6.86 9.94
C ARG A 37 6.51 5.45 10.37
N THR A 38 5.37 5.34 11.06
CA THR A 38 4.81 4.04 11.44
C THR A 38 4.37 3.27 10.21
N PHE A 39 3.73 3.93 9.23
CA PHE A 39 3.35 3.33 7.96
C PHE A 39 4.56 2.72 7.23
N TYR A 40 5.64 3.47 7.03
CA TYR A 40 6.87 2.99 6.38
C TYR A 40 7.52 1.84 7.16
N SER A 41 7.64 1.97 8.49
CA SER A 41 8.19 0.90 9.33
C SER A 41 7.36 -0.39 9.27
N ARG A 42 6.06 -0.28 9.00
CA ARG A 42 5.16 -1.43 8.84
C ARG A 42 5.11 -1.94 7.41
N SER A 43 5.36 -1.10 6.42
CA SER A 43 5.46 -1.49 5.01
C SER A 43 6.73 -2.31 4.75
N ILE A 44 7.86 -1.91 5.33
CA ILE A 44 9.11 -2.65 5.22
C ILE A 44 9.06 -3.86 6.18
N VAL A 45 8.52 -4.98 5.70
CA VAL A 45 8.45 -6.25 6.46
C VAL A 45 9.42 -7.27 5.89
N GLY A 46 10.31 -7.81 6.73
CA GLY A 46 11.34 -8.77 6.30
C GLY A 46 12.53 -8.12 5.58
N SER A 47 13.35 -8.92 4.91
CA SER A 47 14.64 -8.48 4.33
C SER A 47 14.57 -7.99 2.87
N SER A 48 13.39 -7.91 2.24
CA SER A 48 13.25 -7.62 0.80
C SER A 48 12.37 -6.40 0.53
N PHE A 49 12.93 -5.36 -0.08
CA PHE A 49 12.19 -4.16 -0.52
C PHE A 49 11.22 -4.44 -1.68
N GLN A 50 11.53 -5.41 -2.54
CA GLN A 50 10.74 -5.78 -3.72
C GLN A 50 9.55 -6.69 -3.38
N GLN A 51 8.74 -6.30 -2.40
CA GLN A 51 7.55 -7.04 -2.01
C GLN A 51 6.30 -6.31 -2.46
N PRO A 52 5.38 -6.99 -3.18
CA PRO A 52 4.17 -6.36 -3.65
C PRO A 52 3.19 -6.10 -2.49
N GLN A 53 2.53 -4.96 -2.53
CA GLN A 53 1.60 -4.51 -1.51
C GLN A 53 0.33 -3.94 -2.12
N VAL A 54 -0.78 -4.06 -1.40
CA VAL A 54 -2.05 -3.45 -1.76
C VAL A 54 -2.38 -2.40 -0.71
N LEU A 55 -2.42 -1.15 -1.15
CA LEU A 55 -2.91 -0.02 -0.38
C LEU A 55 -4.41 0.10 -0.61
N LEU A 56 -5.18 0.20 0.47
CA LEU A 56 -6.61 0.47 0.48
C LEU A 56 -6.88 1.72 1.30
N ILE A 57 -7.72 2.59 0.76
CA ILE A 57 -8.18 3.82 1.39
C ILE A 57 -9.70 3.81 1.37
N ARG A 58 -10.28 4.31 2.46
CA ARG A 58 -11.69 4.68 2.50
C ARG A 58 -11.81 6.13 2.97
N ASP A 59 -12.54 6.93 2.23
CA ASP A 59 -12.77 8.33 2.56
C ASP A 59 -14.03 8.54 3.42
N ASP A 60 -14.35 9.81 3.69
CA ASP A 60 -15.50 10.25 4.49
C ASP A 60 -16.84 10.21 3.77
N LEU A 61 -16.82 9.89 2.47
CA LEU A 61 -17.99 9.64 1.64
C LEU A 61 -18.14 8.14 1.28
N ASP A 62 -17.40 7.28 2.01
CA ASP A 62 -17.38 5.82 1.85
C ASP A 62 -16.92 5.32 0.46
N ASN A 63 -16.23 6.16 -0.32
CA ASN A 63 -15.54 5.68 -1.52
C ASN A 63 -14.37 4.80 -1.11
N VAL A 64 -14.12 3.73 -1.88
CA VAL A 64 -13.01 2.79 -1.63
C VAL A 64 -12.13 2.70 -2.87
N PHE A 65 -10.85 2.99 -2.69
CA PHE A 65 -9.86 3.03 -3.75
C PHE A 65 -8.46 2.79 -3.20
N GLY A 66 -7.46 2.74 -4.06
CA GLY A 66 -6.07 2.61 -3.63
C GLY A 66 -5.15 2.22 -4.77
N ALA A 67 -4.11 1.47 -4.40
CA ALA A 67 -3.07 1.06 -5.34
C ALA A 67 -2.58 -0.35 -5.08
N PHE A 68 -2.06 -0.98 -6.12
CA PHE A 68 -1.11 -2.08 -6.02
C PHE A 68 0.27 -1.54 -6.36
N VAL A 69 1.25 -1.84 -5.50
CA VAL A 69 2.65 -1.46 -5.69
C VAL A 69 3.53 -2.69 -5.67
N THR A 70 4.63 -2.68 -6.41
CA THR A 70 5.57 -3.80 -6.51
C THR A 70 6.74 -3.70 -5.53
N GLU A 71 6.85 -2.56 -4.85
CA GLU A 71 7.91 -2.25 -3.89
C GLU A 71 7.28 -1.71 -2.59
N ALA A 72 7.91 -2.02 -1.45
CA ALA A 72 7.47 -1.51 -0.16
C ALA A 72 7.62 0.01 -0.09
N PHE A 73 6.68 0.69 0.57
CA PHE A 73 6.74 2.12 0.77
C PHE A 73 7.90 2.52 1.70
N HIS A 74 8.73 3.44 1.24
CA HIS A 74 9.81 4.03 2.03
C HIS A 74 10.10 5.47 1.60
N PRO A 75 10.69 6.31 2.48
CA PRO A 75 11.18 7.63 2.08
C PRO A 75 12.22 7.51 0.95
N SER A 76 12.08 8.32 -0.09
CA SER A 76 12.98 8.38 -1.24
C SER A 76 13.02 9.79 -1.84
N ASN A 77 14.18 10.19 -2.35
CA ASN A 77 14.34 11.44 -3.11
C ASN A 77 13.97 11.29 -4.59
N HIS A 78 13.68 10.07 -5.05
CA HIS A 78 13.37 9.75 -6.44
C HIS A 78 12.14 8.84 -6.51
N PHE A 79 11.48 8.85 -7.67
CA PHE A 79 10.42 7.88 -7.96
C PHE A 79 11.00 6.45 -7.98
N TYR A 80 10.21 5.50 -7.50
CA TYR A 80 10.53 4.07 -7.45
C TYR A 80 9.29 3.21 -7.80
N GLY A 81 9.44 1.88 -7.73
CA GLY A 81 8.49 0.93 -8.29
C GLY A 81 8.66 0.72 -9.81
N ASP A 82 7.81 -0.13 -10.37
CA ASP A 82 7.85 -0.50 -11.79
C ASP A 82 6.49 -0.37 -12.49
N GLY A 83 6.48 -0.66 -13.79
CA GLY A 83 5.30 -0.59 -14.66
C GLY A 83 4.20 -1.60 -14.36
N GLU A 84 4.33 -2.41 -13.32
CA GLU A 84 3.26 -3.31 -12.87
C GLU A 84 2.46 -2.77 -11.69
N CYS A 85 2.88 -1.64 -11.12
CA CYS A 85 2.05 -0.87 -10.22
C CYS A 85 0.77 -0.41 -10.95
N PHE A 86 -0.34 -0.30 -10.23
CA PHE A 86 -1.59 0.20 -10.79
C PHE A 86 -2.45 0.86 -9.71
N LEU A 87 -3.29 1.81 -10.12
CA LEU A 87 -4.34 2.36 -9.28
C LEU A 87 -5.63 1.56 -9.45
N TRP A 88 -6.50 1.61 -8.45
CA TRP A 88 -7.81 0.99 -8.53
C TRP A 88 -8.85 1.78 -7.73
N LYS A 89 -10.11 1.69 -8.14
CA LYS A 89 -11.25 2.23 -7.41
C LYS A 89 -12.45 1.30 -7.52
N VAL A 90 -13.41 1.49 -6.64
CA VAL A 90 -14.70 0.83 -6.65
C VAL A 90 -15.76 1.84 -7.08
N ASP A 91 -16.78 1.40 -7.81
CA ASP A 91 -17.92 2.26 -8.13
C ASP A 91 -18.71 2.65 -6.87
N ALA A 92 -19.51 3.71 -6.96
CA ALA A 92 -20.31 4.19 -5.82
C ALA A 92 -21.26 3.12 -5.24
N ASN A 93 -21.71 2.17 -6.07
CA ASN A 93 -22.59 1.08 -5.65
C ASN A 93 -21.85 -0.15 -5.11
N GLN A 94 -20.51 -0.12 -5.05
CA GLN A 94 -19.66 -1.23 -4.63
C GLN A 94 -19.87 -2.54 -5.38
N SER A 95 -20.31 -2.45 -6.64
CA SER A 95 -20.62 -3.54 -7.54
C SER A 95 -19.45 -3.91 -8.46
N SER A 96 -18.59 -2.94 -8.79
CA SER A 96 -17.56 -3.07 -9.82
C SER A 96 -16.25 -2.43 -9.37
N THR A 97 -15.13 -3.02 -9.80
CA THR A 97 -13.78 -2.52 -9.53
C THR A 97 -13.13 -2.11 -10.85
N TYR A 98 -12.61 -0.88 -10.90
CA TYR A 98 -11.86 -0.35 -12.02
C TYR A 98 -10.36 -0.43 -11.72
N ILE A 99 -9.57 -0.87 -12.70
CA ILE A 99 -8.12 -1.02 -12.60
C ILE A 99 -7.46 -0.11 -13.65
N PHE A 100 -6.60 0.79 -13.19
CA PHE A 100 -5.85 1.72 -14.04
C PHE A 100 -4.39 1.29 -14.10
N LYS A 101 -4.05 0.54 -15.15
CA LYS A 101 -2.69 0.03 -15.38
C LYS A 101 -1.78 1.11 -15.93
N TRP A 102 -0.48 0.85 -15.84
CA TRP A 102 0.56 1.71 -16.38
C TRP A 102 0.31 2.04 -17.87
N SER A 103 0.45 3.32 -18.21
CA SER A 103 0.22 3.87 -19.56
C SER A 103 1.47 3.86 -20.44
N GLU A 104 2.62 3.47 -19.89
CA GLU A 104 3.94 3.49 -20.56
C GLU A 104 4.48 4.89 -20.89
N LYS A 105 3.84 5.97 -20.43
CA LYS A 105 4.30 7.35 -20.69
C LYS A 105 5.49 7.80 -19.84
N ASN A 106 5.58 7.35 -18.58
CA ASN A 106 6.65 7.71 -17.65
C ASN A 106 6.80 6.62 -16.55
N TYR A 107 7.84 6.71 -15.72
CA TYR A 107 8.11 5.75 -14.63
C TYR A 107 7.85 6.35 -13.23
N PHE A 108 6.95 7.33 -13.14
CA PHE A 108 6.67 8.05 -11.90
C PHE A 108 5.65 7.31 -11.03
N CYS A 109 5.92 6.04 -10.72
CA CYS A 109 4.98 5.13 -10.06
C CYS A 109 4.76 5.47 -8.59
N ILE A 110 5.82 5.54 -7.79
CA ILE A 110 5.74 5.81 -6.35
C ILE A 110 6.73 6.91 -6.00
N TYR A 111 6.27 7.95 -5.31
CA TYR A 111 7.11 8.95 -4.66
C TYR A 111 6.63 9.12 -3.23
N SER A 112 7.51 8.95 -2.26
CA SER A 112 7.13 9.08 -0.87
C SER A 112 8.30 9.60 -0.06
N ASN A 113 8.03 10.54 0.84
CA ASN A 113 9.00 11.15 1.73
C ASN A 113 8.36 11.34 3.12
N ASP A 114 8.98 12.14 3.98
CA ASP A 114 8.44 12.36 5.33
C ASP A 114 7.15 13.21 5.34
N ASP A 115 6.87 13.93 4.25
CA ASP A 115 5.75 14.87 4.14
C ASP A 115 4.52 14.28 3.43
N HIS A 116 4.69 13.31 2.52
CA HIS A 116 3.58 12.72 1.76
C HIS A 116 3.93 11.41 1.05
N ILE A 117 2.89 10.75 0.56
CA ILE A 117 2.95 9.66 -0.43
C ILE A 117 2.21 10.11 -1.69
N SER A 118 2.79 9.84 -2.85
CA SER A 118 2.23 10.07 -4.18
C SER A 118 2.38 8.82 -5.04
N LEU A 119 1.29 8.45 -5.71
CA LEU A 119 1.18 7.27 -6.55
C LEU A 119 0.66 7.66 -7.94
N GLY A 120 1.52 7.46 -8.95
CA GLY A 120 1.31 7.93 -10.31
C GLY A 120 1.43 9.44 -10.40
N SER A 121 2.28 9.95 -11.27
CA SER A 121 2.47 11.40 -11.42
C SER A 121 2.66 11.82 -12.88
N GLY A 122 2.20 13.01 -13.21
CA GLY A 122 2.34 13.62 -14.53
C GLY A 122 1.78 15.03 -14.51
N ASP A 123 2.42 15.96 -15.21
CA ASP A 123 2.00 17.37 -15.30
C ASP A 123 1.74 18.07 -13.95
N GLY A 124 2.50 17.73 -12.91
CA GLY A 124 2.38 18.34 -11.58
C GLY A 124 1.20 17.82 -10.73
N HIS A 125 0.53 16.76 -11.19
CA HIS A 125 -0.57 16.12 -10.48
C HIS A 125 -0.24 14.67 -10.11
N SER A 126 -0.90 14.17 -9.07
CA SER A 126 -0.78 12.78 -8.63
C SER A 126 -2.08 12.02 -8.83
N GLY A 127 -1.98 10.78 -9.29
CA GLY A 127 -3.11 9.86 -9.39
C GLY A 127 -3.76 9.63 -8.04
N LEU A 128 -2.93 9.50 -7.02
CA LEU A 128 -3.30 9.44 -5.61
C LEU A 128 -2.22 10.09 -4.75
N TYR A 129 -2.61 11.02 -3.89
CA TYR A 129 -1.77 11.73 -2.94
C TYR A 129 -2.32 11.55 -1.52
N LEU A 130 -1.44 11.37 -0.54
CA LEU A 130 -1.76 11.30 0.89
C LEU A 130 -0.78 12.18 1.68
N ASP A 131 -1.29 12.96 2.62
CA ASP A 131 -0.48 13.81 3.49
C ASP A 131 0.25 13.05 4.62
N SER A 132 1.12 13.77 5.34
CA SER A 132 2.01 13.23 6.37
C SER A 132 1.32 12.59 7.57
N ASP A 133 0.09 13.01 7.83
CA ASP A 133 -0.72 12.53 8.94
C ASP A 133 -1.85 11.60 8.47
N LEU A 134 -1.88 11.22 7.19
CA LEU A 134 -2.89 10.31 6.61
C LEU A 134 -4.33 10.76 6.94
N CYS A 135 -4.54 12.07 6.96
CA CYS A 135 -5.81 12.72 7.27
C CYS A 135 -6.50 13.21 6.00
N ASN A 136 -5.73 13.73 5.04
CA ASN A 136 -6.24 14.25 3.78
C ASN A 136 -5.50 13.62 2.61
N GLY A 137 -6.20 13.53 1.50
CA GLY A 137 -5.62 13.10 0.25
C GLY A 137 -6.27 13.77 -0.93
N SER A 138 -5.63 13.61 -2.07
CA SER A 138 -6.17 14.09 -3.34
C SER A 138 -5.95 13.09 -4.46
N SER A 139 -6.75 13.23 -5.51
CA SER A 139 -6.66 12.41 -6.71
C SER A 139 -6.97 13.25 -7.93
N ALA A 140 -6.13 13.11 -8.94
CA ALA A 140 -6.29 13.73 -10.24
C ALA A 140 -5.94 12.75 -11.37
N PRO A 141 -6.39 12.99 -12.60
CA PRO A 141 -5.83 12.29 -13.74
C PRO A 141 -4.32 12.50 -13.82
N CYS A 142 -3.57 11.42 -14.04
CA CYS A 142 -2.13 11.49 -14.22
C CYS A 142 -1.68 10.71 -15.47
N ASP A 143 -0.54 11.09 -16.02
CA ASP A 143 0.01 10.41 -17.18
C ASP A 143 0.39 8.96 -16.90
N THR A 144 0.91 8.63 -15.70
CA THR A 144 1.42 7.28 -15.39
C THR A 144 0.35 6.19 -15.55
N TYR A 145 -0.91 6.49 -15.20
CA TYR A 145 -1.98 5.48 -15.20
C TYR A 145 -3.18 5.85 -16.07
N ASN A 146 -3.22 7.08 -16.61
CA ASN A 146 -4.38 7.61 -17.33
C ASN A 146 -5.70 7.38 -16.56
N ASN A 147 -5.63 7.49 -15.23
CA ASN A 147 -6.76 7.28 -14.33
C ASN A 147 -7.69 8.50 -14.37
N GLU A 148 -8.94 8.28 -13.96
CA GLU A 148 -9.81 9.36 -13.51
C GLU A 148 -9.59 9.65 -12.02
N VAL A 149 -10.28 10.66 -11.49
CA VAL A 149 -10.32 10.90 -10.03
C VAL A 149 -10.87 9.65 -9.33
N LEU A 150 -10.13 9.17 -8.31
CA LEU A 150 -10.42 7.91 -7.65
C LEU A 150 -11.58 7.99 -6.64
N SER A 151 -11.72 9.13 -5.96
CA SER A 151 -12.85 9.46 -5.09
C SER A 151 -14.00 10.11 -5.90
N SER A 152 -15.09 10.46 -5.23
CA SER A 152 -16.15 11.33 -5.79
C SER A 152 -15.68 12.77 -5.99
N GLU A 153 -14.68 13.22 -5.22
CA GLU A 153 -14.10 14.57 -5.28
C GLU A 153 -12.57 14.51 -5.46
N LYS A 154 -11.98 15.63 -5.90
CA LYS A 154 -10.52 15.73 -6.09
C LYS A 154 -9.76 15.68 -4.77
N GLU A 155 -10.31 16.28 -3.74
CA GLU A 155 -9.77 16.30 -2.38
C GLU A 155 -10.71 15.48 -1.51
N PHE A 156 -10.19 14.70 -0.57
CA PHE A 156 -10.98 13.84 0.30
C PHE A 156 -10.35 13.71 1.69
N LYS A 157 -11.19 13.46 2.70
CA LYS A 157 -10.70 13.13 4.04
C LYS A 157 -10.59 11.63 4.20
N ILE A 158 -9.49 11.18 4.76
CA ILE A 158 -9.19 9.77 4.95
C ILE A 158 -9.82 9.31 6.26
N ILE A 159 -10.66 8.27 6.20
CA ILE A 159 -11.23 7.62 7.39
C ILE A 159 -10.52 6.31 7.69
N ASP A 160 -10.03 5.62 6.68
CA ASP A 160 -9.28 4.38 6.86
C ASP A 160 -8.17 4.24 5.84
N VAL A 161 -7.05 3.68 6.29
CA VAL A 161 -5.95 3.22 5.45
C VAL A 161 -5.58 1.83 5.91
N GLU A 162 -5.59 0.87 4.99
CA GLU A 162 -5.05 -0.46 5.21
C GLU A 162 -3.94 -0.74 4.20
N LEU A 163 -2.86 -1.35 4.67
CA LEU A 163 -1.79 -1.84 3.83
C LEU A 163 -1.70 -3.35 3.99
N TRP A 164 -1.83 -4.07 2.88
CA TRP A 164 -1.78 -5.51 2.82
C TRP A 164 -0.52 -5.94 2.07
N GLY A 165 0.14 -6.99 2.54
CA GLY A 165 1.33 -7.53 1.89
C GLY A 165 1.52 -9.01 2.18
N TYR A 166 2.32 -9.68 1.36
CA TYR A 166 2.74 -11.04 1.66
C TYR A 166 3.79 -11.00 2.76
N THR A 167 3.57 -11.76 3.83
CA THR A 167 4.61 -11.98 4.85
C THR A 167 5.09 -13.40 4.74
N ASP A 168 6.41 -13.61 4.70
CA ASP A 168 6.98 -14.90 5.02
C ASP A 168 6.64 -15.24 6.47
N MET A 169 5.60 -16.05 6.68
CA MET A 169 5.22 -16.58 8.00
C MET A 169 6.28 -17.53 8.62
N ILE A 170 7.56 -17.43 8.22
CA ILE A 170 8.68 -18.16 8.84
C ILE A 170 9.43 -17.29 9.86
N GLU A 171 9.45 -15.95 9.75
CA GLU A 171 10.25 -15.12 10.67
C GLU A 171 9.66 -14.98 12.09
N ARG A 172 8.35 -15.22 12.26
CA ARG A 172 7.70 -15.17 13.59
C ARG A 172 8.11 -16.36 14.47
N GLU A 173 8.49 -17.50 13.91
CA GLU A 173 9.04 -18.61 14.67
C GLU A 173 10.53 -18.43 14.98
N THR A 174 11.32 -17.89 14.04
CA THR A 174 12.75 -17.67 14.26
C THR A 174 13.02 -16.58 15.29
N THR A 175 12.20 -15.52 15.31
CA THR A 175 12.34 -14.42 16.28
C THR A 175 11.85 -14.85 17.67
N ARG A 176 10.74 -15.58 17.78
CA ARG A 176 10.31 -16.19 19.05
C ARG A 176 11.33 -17.19 19.59
N ARG A 177 11.91 -18.05 18.75
CA ARG A 177 12.97 -19.00 19.18
C ARG A 177 14.25 -18.27 19.62
N LYS A 178 14.64 -17.17 18.97
CA LYS A 178 15.80 -16.36 19.38
C LYS A 178 15.61 -15.62 20.71
N THR A 179 14.40 -15.15 21.01
CA THR A 179 14.09 -14.51 22.31
C THR A 179 14.01 -15.55 23.43
N ILE A 180 13.35 -16.68 23.20
CA ILE A 180 13.25 -17.79 24.18
C ILE A 180 14.62 -18.42 24.46
N ASN A 181 15.49 -18.58 23.46
CA ASN A 181 16.86 -19.10 23.63
C ASN A 181 17.81 -18.08 24.29
N ARG A 182 17.50 -16.78 24.25
CA ARG A 182 18.28 -15.77 24.98
C ARG A 182 17.89 -15.72 26.45
N GLU A 183 16.62 -15.83 26.80
CA GLU A 183 16.17 -15.84 28.20
C GLU A 183 16.59 -17.12 28.97
N SER A 184 16.71 -18.25 28.28
CA SER A 184 17.18 -19.51 28.89
C SER A 184 18.69 -19.58 29.14
N CYS A 185 19.50 -18.65 28.60
CA CYS A 185 20.93 -18.53 28.93
C CYS A 185 21.22 -17.65 30.16
N PHE A 186 20.24 -16.91 30.70
CA PHE A 186 20.46 -16.02 31.85
C PHE A 186 20.21 -16.68 33.22
N TYR A 187 19.82 -17.96 33.27
CA TYR A 187 19.46 -18.64 34.53
C TYR A 187 20.46 -19.68 35.05
N ASN A 188 21.64 -19.87 34.42
CA ASN A 188 22.63 -20.88 34.84
C ASN A 188 23.99 -20.30 35.23
N PHE A 189 24.00 -19.27 36.07
CA PHE A 189 25.18 -18.90 36.87
C PHE A 189 24.77 -18.67 38.32
N ARG A 190 24.74 -19.75 39.09
CA ARG A 190 24.97 -19.70 40.54
C ARG A 190 25.52 -21.02 41.04
#